data_AF-A0A929VEM7-F1
#
_entry.id   AF-A0A929VEM7-F1
#
_cell.length_a   1.000
_cell.length_b   1.000
_cell.length_c   1.000
_cell.angle_alpha   90.00
_cell.angle_beta   90.00
_cell.angle_gamma   90.00
#
_symmetry.space_group_name_H-M   'P 1'
#
loop_
_entity.id
_entity.type
_entity.pdbx_description
1 polymer ?
#
loop_
_entity_poly.entity_id
_entity_poly.type
_entity_poly.pdbx_seq_one_letter_code
_entity_poly.pdbx_strand_id
1 'polypeptide(L)'
;MKNSISIVIPDFITQAFPILKEATYVREFASFITLYPDAVYYLFQTASNQSLILVAIDYPDPIDESRQVKSLSGGFEFEFTHLIKPYANDQHIEIRSNDDMDDNFFIPDPKSCYRYYLAVVKQKLDW
;
A
#
# COMPACT_ATOMS: atom_id res chain seq x y z
N MET A 1 -7.56 25.64 -3.75
CA MET A 1 -8.66 24.70 -4.08
C MET A 1 -8.10 23.29 -3.98
N LYS A 2 -8.55 22.48 -3.00
CA LYS A 2 -8.17 21.06 -2.93
C LYS A 2 -9.03 20.31 -3.95
N ASN A 3 -8.47 20.00 -5.11
CA ASN A 3 -9.06 18.99 -6.00
C ASN A 3 -8.80 17.63 -5.35
N SER A 4 -9.61 17.28 -4.35
CA SER A 4 -9.65 15.92 -3.84
C SER A 4 -10.31 15.07 -4.92
N ILE A 5 -9.50 14.42 -5.76
CA ILE A 5 -9.95 13.26 -6.52
C ILE A 5 -10.42 12.27 -5.47
N SER A 6 -11.73 12.06 -5.33
CA SER A 6 -12.23 11.00 -4.45
C SER A 6 -12.21 9.73 -5.28
N ILE A 7 -11.23 8.86 -5.02
CA ILE A 7 -11.29 7.50 -5.55
C ILE A 7 -12.33 6.74 -4.73
N VAL A 8 -13.26 6.06 -5.42
CA VAL A 8 -14.17 5.14 -4.75
C VAL A 8 -13.40 3.85 -4.52
N ILE A 9 -12.90 3.66 -3.30
CA ILE A 9 -12.30 2.39 -2.91
C ILE A 9 -13.42 1.34 -2.83
N PRO A 10 -13.27 0.17 -3.47
CA PRO A 10 -14.24 -0.92 -3.35
C PRO A 10 -14.55 -1.31 -1.90
N ASP A 11 -15.81 -1.64 -1.62
CA ASP A 11 -16.29 -1.96 -0.27
C ASP A 11 -15.53 -3.11 0.39
N PHE A 12 -15.15 -4.15 -0.37
CA PHE A 12 -14.43 -5.29 0.19
C PHE A 12 -13.06 -4.88 0.74
N ILE A 13 -12.41 -3.88 0.14
CA ILE A 13 -11.13 -3.33 0.61
C ILE A 13 -11.34 -2.54 1.90
N THR A 14 -12.38 -1.70 1.98
CA THR A 14 -12.65 -0.92 3.21
C THR A 14 -13.24 -1.77 4.34
N GLN A 15 -13.84 -2.94 4.03
CA GLN A 15 -14.22 -3.94 5.02
C GLN A 15 -13.00 -4.66 5.59
N ALA A 16 -12.01 -4.97 4.75
CA ALA A 16 -10.75 -5.58 5.14
C ALA A 16 -9.80 -4.61 5.85
N PHE A 17 -9.77 -3.35 5.40
CA PHE A 17 -8.96 -2.28 5.96
C PHE A 17 -9.82 -1.08 6.38
N PRO A 18 -10.58 -1.17 7.48
CA PRO A 18 -11.43 -0.08 7.96
C PRO A 18 -10.70 1.26 8.16
N ILE A 19 -9.39 1.25 8.43
CA ILE A 19 -8.58 2.48 8.54
C ILE A 19 -8.66 3.38 7.30
N LEU A 20 -8.93 2.80 6.12
CA LEU A 20 -9.08 3.56 4.88
C LEU A 20 -10.38 4.37 4.82
N LYS A 21 -11.39 4.06 5.64
CA LYS A 21 -12.66 4.83 5.69
C LYS A 21 -12.46 6.24 6.23
N GLU A 22 -11.46 6.42 7.08
CA GLU A 22 -11.11 7.70 7.70
C GLU A 22 -9.88 8.34 7.07
N ALA A 23 -9.26 7.67 6.10
CA ALA A 23 -8.08 8.16 5.40
C ALA A 23 -8.46 8.98 4.17
N THR A 24 -7.72 10.06 3.92
CA THR A 24 -7.86 10.89 2.73
C THR A 24 -6.98 10.36 1.62
N TYR A 25 -7.56 10.04 0.47
CA TYR A 25 -6.79 9.71 -0.72
C TYR A 25 -5.99 10.93 -1.21
N VAL A 26 -4.72 10.70 -1.55
CA VAL A 26 -3.79 11.73 -2.01
C VAL A 26 -3.54 11.60 -3.51
N ARG A 27 -3.07 10.43 -3.97
CA ARG A 27 -2.71 10.16 -5.37
C ARG A 27 -2.50 8.68 -5.65
N GLU A 28 -2.54 8.32 -6.92
CA GLU A 28 -2.10 7.03 -7.44
C GLU A 28 -0.76 7.16 -8.17
N PHE A 29 -0.04 6.06 -8.28
CA PHE A 29 1.14 5.93 -9.13
C PHE A 29 1.36 4.47 -9.52
N ALA A 30 1.86 4.25 -10.73
CA ALA A 30 2.22 2.93 -11.23
C ALA A 30 3.65 2.56 -10.80
N SER A 31 3.98 1.27 -10.87
CA SER A 31 5.36 0.82 -10.74
C SER A 31 6.27 1.47 -11.78
N PHE A 32 7.45 1.92 -11.36
CA PHE A 32 8.50 2.40 -12.26
C PHE A 32 9.38 1.27 -12.79
N ILE A 33 9.06 0.01 -12.48
CA ILE A 33 9.91 -1.14 -12.72
C ILE A 33 9.26 -2.05 -13.75
N THR A 34 10.03 -2.36 -14.80
CA THR A 34 9.60 -3.26 -15.89
C THR A 34 9.29 -4.68 -15.42
N LEU A 35 9.78 -5.08 -14.23
CA LEU A 35 9.59 -6.41 -13.67
C LEU A 35 8.19 -6.61 -13.06
N TYR A 36 7.49 -5.53 -12.69
CA TYR A 36 6.15 -5.59 -12.07
C TYR A 36 5.24 -4.52 -12.69
N PRO A 37 4.98 -4.59 -14.01
CA PRO A 37 4.30 -3.52 -14.75
C PRO A 37 2.85 -3.32 -14.29
N ASP A 38 2.26 -4.31 -13.64
CA ASP A 38 0.84 -4.36 -13.29
C ASP A 38 0.54 -3.88 -11.86
N ALA A 39 1.56 -3.47 -11.10
CA ALA A 39 1.39 -2.95 -9.76
C ALA A 39 0.95 -1.47 -9.75
N VAL A 40 -0.11 -1.20 -8.99
CA VAL A 40 -0.66 0.15 -8.79
C VAL A 40 -0.68 0.48 -7.30
N TYR A 41 -0.20 1.68 -6.98
CA TYR A 41 -0.08 2.18 -5.62
C TYR A 41 -1.04 3.33 -5.40
N TYR A 42 -1.77 3.30 -4.28
CA TYR A 42 -2.68 4.35 -3.87
C TYR A 42 -2.23 4.90 -2.52
N LEU A 43 -1.84 6.18 -2.50
CA LEU A 43 -1.42 6.89 -1.30
C LEU A 43 -2.61 7.48 -0.57
N PHE A 44 -2.69 7.19 0.73
CA PHE A 44 -3.65 7.74 1.67
C PHE A 44 -2.93 8.43 2.82
N GLN A 45 -3.61 9.40 3.42
CA GLN A 45 -3.17 10.07 4.63
C GLN A 45 -4.26 10.05 5.69
N THR A 46 -3.94 9.52 6.87
CA THR A 46 -4.84 9.50 8.01
C THR A 46 -4.94 10.88 8.67
N ALA A 47 -5.91 11.06 9.56
CA ALA A 47 -6.04 12.30 10.36
C ALA A 47 -4.83 12.59 11.26
N SER A 48 -4.02 11.58 11.59
CA SER A 48 -2.78 11.72 12.36
C SER A 48 -1.55 11.99 11.48
N ASN A 49 -1.75 12.34 10.21
CA ASN A 49 -0.72 12.50 9.18
C ASN A 49 0.09 11.23 8.86
N GLN A 50 -0.27 10.05 9.40
CA GLN A 50 0.35 8.79 9.00
C GLN A 50 0.01 8.49 7.54
N SER A 51 1.03 8.16 6.76
CA SER A 51 0.89 7.76 5.36
C SER A 51 0.62 6.26 5.26
N LEU A 52 -0.34 5.92 4.42
CA LEU A 52 -0.69 4.54 4.10
C LEU A 52 -0.60 4.35 2.58
N ILE A 53 -0.09 3.21 2.14
CA ILE A 53 -0.09 2.84 0.73
C ILE A 53 -0.87 1.54 0.59
N LEU A 54 -1.96 1.60 -0.18
CA LEU A 54 -2.64 0.41 -0.68
C LEU A 54 -1.96 0.00 -1.99
N VAL A 55 -1.48 -1.23 -2.06
CA VAL A 55 -0.84 -1.81 -3.24
C VAL A 55 -1.80 -2.80 -3.87
N ALA A 56 -2.08 -2.66 -5.16
CA ALA A 56 -2.79 -3.64 -5.97
C ALA A 56 -1.79 -4.28 -6.93
N ILE A 57 -1.55 -5.59 -6.80
CA ILE A 57 -0.57 -6.32 -7.60
C ILE A 57 -1.04 -7.76 -7.85
N ASP A 58 -0.70 -8.36 -8.98
CA ASP A 58 -1.00 -9.75 -9.34
C ASP A 58 0.12 -10.75 -8.97
N TYR A 59 1.17 -10.29 -8.27
CA TYR A 59 2.32 -11.06 -7.79
C TYR A 59 2.37 -11.18 -6.26
N PRO A 60 3.10 -12.17 -5.72
CA PRO A 60 2.98 -12.54 -4.31
C PRO A 60 3.73 -11.62 -3.33
N ASP A 61 4.72 -10.80 -3.74
CA ASP A 61 5.50 -10.00 -2.79
C ASP A 61 5.63 -8.50 -3.19
N PRO A 62 4.86 -7.59 -2.55
CA PRO A 62 4.96 -6.15 -2.75
C PRO A 62 6.11 -5.50 -1.95
N ILE A 63 6.72 -6.19 -0.98
CA ILE A 63 7.85 -5.68 -0.21
C ILE A 63 9.07 -5.59 -1.12
N ASP A 64 9.33 -6.66 -1.88
CA ASP A 64 10.42 -6.69 -2.84
C ASP A 64 10.27 -5.63 -3.92
N GLU A 65 9.03 -5.35 -4.36
CA GLU A 65 8.78 -4.28 -5.30
C GLU A 65 9.08 -2.91 -4.68
N SER A 66 8.63 -2.66 -3.45
CA SER A 66 8.91 -1.39 -2.77
C SER A 66 10.40 -1.12 -2.56
N ARG A 67 11.19 -2.16 -2.27
CA ARG A 67 12.66 -2.07 -2.13
C ARG A 67 13.31 -1.72 -3.46
N GLN A 68 12.82 -2.31 -4.54
CA GLN A 68 13.29 -2.00 -5.88
C GLN A 68 12.84 -0.59 -6.32
N VAL A 69 11.64 -0.14 -5.95
CA VAL A 69 11.19 1.24 -6.22
C VAL A 69 12.11 2.19 -5.47
N LYS A 70 12.36 1.96 -4.18
CA LYS A 70 13.29 2.76 -3.36
C LYS A 70 14.71 2.81 -3.94
N SER A 71 15.19 1.74 -4.58
CA SER A 71 16.52 1.73 -5.20
C SER A 71 16.57 2.47 -6.54
N LEU A 72 15.46 2.52 -7.28
CA LEU A 72 15.35 3.19 -8.58
C LEU A 72 14.83 4.63 -8.50
N SER A 73 14.09 4.96 -7.45
CA SER A 73 13.37 6.22 -7.32
C SER A 73 14.10 7.18 -6.39
N GLY A 74 14.89 8.08 -6.97
CA GLY A 74 15.15 9.38 -6.35
C GLY A 74 13.90 10.28 -6.24
N GLY A 75 12.67 9.77 -6.47
CA GLY A 75 11.43 10.56 -6.60
C GLY A 75 10.19 10.04 -5.84
N PHE A 76 10.23 8.86 -5.21
CA PHE A 76 9.13 8.37 -4.36
C PHE A 76 9.70 8.03 -2.98
N GLU A 77 9.75 9.04 -2.11
CA GLU A 77 10.43 9.02 -0.81
C GLU A 77 9.66 8.27 0.28
N PHE A 78 9.26 7.02 0.02
CA PHE A 78 8.51 6.20 0.96
C PHE A 78 9.31 4.96 1.37
N GLU A 79 9.24 4.62 2.65
CA GLU A 79 9.73 3.36 3.19
C GLU A 79 8.56 2.60 3.81
N PHE A 80 8.30 1.39 3.31
CA PHE A 80 7.33 0.48 3.90
C PHE A 80 7.84 0.02 5.25
N THR A 81 7.05 0.26 6.30
CA THR A 81 7.46 -0.05 7.69
C THR A 81 6.74 -1.28 8.23
N HIS A 82 5.41 -1.35 8.02
CA HIS A 82 4.57 -2.41 8.53
C HIS A 82 3.45 -2.72 7.55
N LEU A 83 3.10 -4.00 7.42
CA LEU A 83 1.86 -4.40 6.76
C LEU A 83 0.74 -4.47 7.80
N ILE A 84 -0.41 -3.95 7.40
CA ILE A 84 -1.65 -4.03 8.19
C ILE A 84 -2.33 -5.35 7.82
N LYS A 85 -2.65 -6.16 8.83
CA LYS A 85 -3.38 -7.40 8.59
C LYS A 85 -4.83 -7.09 8.21
N PRO A 86 -5.35 -7.67 7.12
CA PRO A 86 -6.78 -7.61 6.80
C PRO A 86 -7.64 -8.09 7.98
N TYR A 87 -8.76 -7.41 8.20
CA TYR A 87 -9.78 -7.75 9.21
C TYR A 87 -9.32 -7.70 10.67
N ALA A 88 -8.06 -7.32 10.94
CA ALA A 88 -7.45 -7.24 12.26
C ALA A 88 -6.54 -5.99 12.35
N ASN A 89 -7.16 -4.81 12.37
CA ASN A 89 -6.49 -3.49 12.30
C ASN A 89 -5.45 -3.21 13.40
N ASP A 90 -5.47 -3.98 14.48
CA ASP A 90 -4.56 -3.92 15.61
C ASP A 90 -3.35 -4.87 15.47
N GLN A 91 -3.40 -5.82 14.54
CA GLN A 91 -2.28 -6.69 14.21
C GLN A 91 -1.49 -6.13 13.03
N HIS A 92 -0.23 -5.80 13.30
CA HIS A 92 0.75 -5.39 12.30
C HIS A 92 1.95 -6.32 12.38
N ILE A 93 2.57 -6.62 11.23
CA ILE A 93 3.88 -7.24 11.18
C ILE A 93 4.89 -6.19 10.71
N GLU A 94 5.98 -6.07 11.47
CA GLU A 94 7.19 -5.38 11.03
C GLU A 94 7.73 -6.05 9.77
N ILE A 95 7.93 -5.27 8.71
CA ILE A 95 8.50 -5.82 7.48
C ILE A 95 9.99 -6.08 7.69
N ARG A 96 10.40 -7.35 7.81
CA ARG A 96 11.82 -7.73 7.90
C ARG A 96 12.37 -8.19 6.55
N SER A 97 13.69 -8.08 6.40
CA SER A 97 14.42 -8.30 5.14
C SER A 97 14.20 -9.68 4.49
N ASN A 98 13.68 -10.65 5.24
CA ASN A 98 13.77 -12.08 4.93
C ASN A 98 12.53 -12.88 5.36
N ASP A 99 11.42 -12.21 5.67
CA ASP A 99 10.18 -12.90 6.03
C ASP A 99 9.48 -13.36 4.74
N ASP A 100 9.25 -14.67 4.60
CA ASP A 100 8.29 -15.19 3.63
C ASP A 100 6.95 -14.51 3.90
N MET A 101 6.39 -13.88 2.87
CA MET A 101 5.16 -13.13 3.01
C MET A 101 4.03 -14.09 3.39
N ASP A 102 3.59 -14.04 4.65
CA ASP A 102 2.47 -14.84 5.13
C ASP A 102 1.22 -14.51 4.29
N ASP A 103 0.59 -15.55 3.73
CA ASP A 103 -0.62 -15.45 2.89
C ASP A 103 -1.79 -14.74 3.60
N ASN A 104 -1.68 -14.49 4.90
CA ASN A 104 -2.68 -13.81 5.71
C ASN A 104 -2.63 -12.27 5.64
N PHE A 105 -1.70 -11.66 4.91
CA PHE A 105 -1.53 -10.19 4.87
C PHE A 105 -2.07 -9.50 3.61
N PHE A 106 -2.84 -10.23 2.81
CA PHE A 106 -3.51 -9.69 1.63
C PHE A 106 -4.97 -10.06 1.59
N ILE A 107 -5.72 -9.31 0.78
CA ILE A 107 -7.05 -9.73 0.33
C ILE A 107 -7.01 -9.98 -1.18
N PRO A 108 -7.54 -11.11 -1.66
CA PRO A 108 -7.70 -11.33 -3.08
C PRO A 108 -8.83 -10.45 -3.63
N ASP A 109 -8.67 -9.97 -4.86
CA ASP A 109 -9.77 -9.42 -5.63
C ASP A 109 -10.78 -10.56 -5.91
N PRO A 110 -12.07 -10.41 -5.58
CA PRO A 110 -13.08 -11.42 -5.90
C PRO A 110 -13.28 -11.65 -7.40
N LYS A 111 -12.78 -10.75 -8.26
CA LYS A 111 -13.03 -10.75 -9.72
C LYS A 111 -11.76 -10.85 -10.57
N SER A 112 -10.57 -10.81 -9.98
CA SER A 112 -9.31 -10.81 -10.72
C SER A 112 -8.20 -11.54 -9.95
N CYS A 113 -7.02 -11.68 -10.56
CA CYS A 113 -5.84 -12.24 -9.90
C CYS A 113 -5.12 -11.23 -8.98
N TYR A 114 -5.64 -10.01 -8.88
CA TYR A 114 -5.03 -9.00 -8.03
C TYR A 114 -5.15 -9.35 -6.55
N ARG A 115 -4.11 -8.97 -5.82
CA ARG A 115 -4.02 -9.01 -4.38
C ARG A 115 -3.84 -7.59 -3.89
N TYR A 116 -4.51 -7.27 -2.79
CA TYR A 116 -4.39 -5.97 -2.15
C TYR A 116 -3.68 -6.07 -0.82
N TYR A 117 -2.68 -5.21 -0.66
CA TYR A 117 -1.88 -5.10 0.55
C TYR A 117 -1.99 -3.67 1.07
N LEU A 118 -2.07 -3.50 2.39
CA LEU A 118 -2.03 -2.19 3.00
C LEU A 118 -0.80 -2.05 3.87
N ALA A 119 -0.02 -1.00 3.62
CA ALA A 119 1.19 -0.73 4.35
C ALA A 119 1.18 0.64 5.01
N VAL A 120 1.72 0.69 6.23
CA VAL A 120 2.18 1.94 6.84
C VAL A 120 3.52 2.31 6.23
N VAL A 121 3.62 3.54 5.74
CA VAL A 121 4.86 4.04 5.15
C VAL A 121 5.39 5.26 5.88
N LYS A 122 6.70 5.33 6.00
CA LYS A 122 7.40 6.52 6.46
C LYS A 122 7.78 7.35 5.23
N GLN A 123 7.26 8.58 5.16
CA GLN A 123 7.78 9.58 4.24
C GLN A 123 9.13 10.07 4.76
N LYS A 124 10.13 10.26 3.89
CA LYS A 124 11.29 11.06 4.28
C LYS A 124 10.84 12.50 4.47
N LEU A 125 11.27 13.10 5.59
CA LEU A 125 10.82 14.40 6.08
C LEU A 125 11.77 15.54 5.65
N ASP A 126 12.83 15.25 4.89
CA ASP A 126 13.78 16.26 4.41
C ASP A 126 13.40 16.81 3.04
N TRP A 127 12.19 17.40 2.98
CA TRP A 127 11.83 18.42 1.99
C TRP A 127 10.94 19.50 2.61
#